data_AF-A0A8C3ILR3-F1
#
_entry.id   AF-A0A8C3ILR3-F1
#
_cell.length_a   1.000
_cell.length_b   1.000
_cell.length_c   1.000
_cell.angle_alpha   90.00
_cell.angle_beta   90.00
_cell.angle_gamma   90.00
#
_symmetry.space_group_name_H-M   'P 1'
#
loop_
_entity.id
_entity.type
_entity.pdbx_description
1 polymer ?
#
loop_
_entity_poly.entity_id
_entity_poly.type
_entity_poly.pdbx_seq_one_letter_code
_entity_poly.pdbx_strand_id
1 'polypeptide(L)'
;MSCVLRHRVCEIAGCSHEAKLQCPTCIKLGSQGSYFCSQECFKGNWATHKLLHKKAKDEKAKHEVSSWTVEGDINTDPWAGYRYTGKLRPHYPLMPMRPVPSYIQRPDYADRPLGMSESEQALKGTSQIKILLSNVCRLIKASQHALTLSHGHICS
;
A
#
# COMPACT_ATOMS: atom_id res chain seq x y z
N MET A 1 42.92 11.65 14.94
CA MET A 1 42.32 10.72 13.96
C MET A 1 42.52 11.33 12.58
N SER A 2 43.40 10.75 11.78
CA SER A 2 43.82 11.28 10.48
C SER A 2 42.64 11.29 9.50
N CYS A 3 42.23 12.48 9.07
CA CYS A 3 41.30 12.67 7.97
C CYS A 3 42.01 12.31 6.67
N VAL A 4 41.71 11.13 6.11
CA VAL A 4 42.20 10.75 4.79
C VAL A 4 41.47 11.65 3.77
N LEU A 5 42.13 12.69 3.28
CA LEU A 5 41.69 13.43 2.09
C LEU A 5 41.66 12.45 0.92
N ARG A 6 40.50 11.82 0.70
CA ARG A 6 40.23 11.05 -0.51
C ARG A 6 40.20 12.03 -1.67
N HIS A 7 41.33 12.18 -2.34
CA HIS A 7 41.43 12.93 -3.59
C HIS A 7 40.49 12.24 -4.59
N ARG A 8 39.39 12.92 -4.93
CA ARG A 8 38.45 12.42 -5.94
C ARG A 8 38.85 13.01 -7.29
N VAL A 9 38.95 12.15 -8.29
CA VAL A 9 39.27 12.52 -9.67
C VAL A 9 38.00 12.83 -10.44
N CYS A 10 38.13 13.58 -11.53
CA CYS A 10 37.02 13.90 -12.42
C CYS A 10 36.37 12.61 -12.96
N GLU A 11 35.03 12.54 -12.95
CA GLU A 11 34.27 11.36 -13.42
C GLU A 11 34.11 11.28 -14.94
N ILE A 12 34.85 12.11 -15.69
CA ILE A 12 34.74 12.17 -17.15
C ILE A 12 35.74 11.21 -17.75
N ALA A 13 35.27 10.38 -18.67
CA ALA A 13 36.13 9.48 -19.45
C ALA A 13 37.21 10.30 -20.18
N GLY A 14 38.48 10.09 -19.81
CA GLY A 14 39.62 10.80 -20.37
C GLY A 14 40.12 12.02 -19.58
N CYS A 15 39.52 12.35 -18.43
CA CYS A 15 40.00 13.43 -17.56
C CYS A 15 40.51 12.86 -16.22
N SER A 16 41.81 13.01 -15.96
CA SER A 16 42.45 12.52 -14.73
C SER A 16 42.77 13.64 -13.73
N HIS A 17 42.17 14.83 -13.91
CA HIS A 17 42.40 15.97 -13.04
C HIS A 17 41.66 15.83 -11.71
N GLU A 18 42.23 16.43 -10.66
CA GLU A 18 41.58 16.53 -9.34
C GLU A 18 40.24 17.26 -9.43
N ALA A 19 39.21 16.69 -8.79
CA ALA A 19 37.88 17.26 -8.82
C ALA A 19 37.71 18.34 -7.74
N LYS A 20 37.26 19.53 -8.16
CA LYS A 20 37.03 20.70 -7.28
C LYS A 20 35.56 21.08 -7.18
N LEU A 21 34.71 20.54 -8.04
CA LEU A 21 33.30 20.87 -8.16
C LEU A 21 32.43 19.63 -7.99
N GLN A 22 31.29 19.78 -7.33
CA GLN A 22 30.31 18.72 -7.11
C GLN A 22 28.95 19.12 -7.69
N CYS A 23 28.20 18.16 -8.23
CA CYS A 23 26.87 18.42 -8.76
C CYS A 23 25.87 18.75 -7.63
N PRO A 24 25.23 19.95 -7.63
CA PRO A 24 24.28 20.34 -6.59
C PRO A 24 23.01 19.47 -6.59
N THR A 25 22.63 18.90 -7.73
CA THR A 25 21.48 18.01 -7.85
C THR A 25 21.75 16.64 -7.20
N CYS A 26 22.96 16.08 -7.35
CA CYS A 26 23.32 14.84 -6.65
C CYS A 26 23.29 15.00 -5.14
N ILE A 27 23.80 16.14 -4.63
CA ILE A 27 23.77 16.45 -3.20
C ILE A 27 22.34 16.44 -2.68
N LYS A 28 21.42 17.11 -3.38
CA LYS A 28 19.98 17.12 -3.04
C LYS A 28 19.34 15.72 -3.09
N LEU A 29 19.81 14.85 -3.97
CA LEU A 29 19.28 13.48 -4.10
C LEU A 29 19.85 12.50 -3.05
N GLY A 30 20.88 12.89 -2.31
CA GLY A 30 21.52 12.08 -1.27
C GLY A 30 22.37 10.93 -1.83
N SER A 31 22.78 10.99 -3.10
CA SER A 31 23.72 10.03 -3.68
C SER A 31 25.17 10.50 -3.48
N GLN A 32 26.17 9.65 -3.75
CA GLN A 32 27.59 9.94 -3.51
C GLN A 32 28.15 11.17 -4.26
N GLY A 33 27.35 11.88 -5.06
CA GLY A 33 27.80 13.07 -5.78
C GLY A 33 28.65 12.69 -6.99
N SER A 34 28.44 13.33 -8.13
CA SER A 34 29.45 13.31 -9.18
C SER A 34 30.44 14.44 -9.01
N TYR A 35 31.71 14.17 -9.26
CA TYR A 35 32.80 15.10 -9.06
C TYR A 35 33.46 15.54 -10.39
N PHE A 36 33.72 16.84 -10.53
CA PHE A 36 34.26 17.46 -11.75
C PHE A 36 35.44 18.38 -11.44
N CYS A 37 36.42 18.46 -12.34
CA CYS A 37 37.58 19.34 -12.19
C CYS A 37 37.32 20.79 -12.61
N SER A 38 36.43 21.04 -13.59
CA SER A 38 36.14 22.37 -14.13
C SER A 38 34.69 22.52 -14.64
N GLN A 39 34.26 23.76 -14.91
CA GLN A 39 32.94 24.03 -15.48
C GLN A 39 32.77 23.48 -16.91
N GLU A 40 33.84 23.40 -17.69
CA GLU A 40 33.82 22.82 -19.04
C GLU A 40 33.52 21.32 -18.99
N CYS A 41 34.20 20.63 -18.07
CA CYS A 41 33.94 19.24 -17.73
C CYS A 41 32.49 19.03 -17.26
N PHE A 42 31.99 19.90 -16.39
CA PHE A 42 30.60 19.84 -15.93
C PHE A 42 29.59 20.00 -17.09
N LYS A 43 29.80 20.96 -18.00
CA LYS A 43 28.92 21.21 -19.14
C LYS A 43 28.98 20.09 -20.19
N GLY A 44 30.17 19.61 -20.52
CA GLY A 44 30.37 18.54 -21.51
C GLY A 44 29.76 17.19 -21.09
N ASN A 45 29.80 16.88 -19.79
CA ASN A 45 29.22 15.64 -19.25
C ASN A 45 27.79 15.81 -18.71
N TRP A 46 27.16 16.99 -18.86
CA TRP A 46 25.81 17.22 -18.33
C TRP A 46 24.77 16.28 -18.95
N ALA A 47 24.83 16.05 -20.25
CA ALA A 47 23.86 15.23 -20.98
C ALA A 47 23.86 13.76 -20.51
N THR A 48 25.04 13.20 -20.29
CA THR A 48 25.25 11.83 -19.79
C THR A 48 24.98 11.74 -18.30
N HIS A 49 25.45 12.71 -17.51
CA HIS A 49 25.28 12.72 -16.05
C HIS A 49 23.81 12.88 -15.63
N LYS A 50 23.02 13.69 -16.35
CA LYS A 50 21.58 13.87 -16.05
C LYS A 50 20.77 12.58 -16.17
N LEU A 51 21.22 11.61 -16.98
CA LEU A 51 20.59 10.29 -17.08
C LEU A 51 20.72 9.49 -15.77
N LEU A 52 21.78 9.71 -14.99
CA LEU A 52 21.96 9.07 -13.68
C LEU A 52 20.95 9.60 -12.66
N HIS A 53 20.53 10.87 -12.77
CA HIS A 53 19.44 11.40 -11.95
C HIS A 53 18.10 10.73 -12.24
N LYS A 54 17.83 10.33 -13.49
CA LYS A 54 16.60 9.62 -13.87
C LYS A 54 16.58 8.22 -13.24
N LYS A 55 17.67 7.46 -13.38
CA LYS A 55 17.81 6.12 -12.78
C LYS A 55 17.67 6.15 -11.25
N ALA A 56 18.27 7.13 -10.58
CA ALA A 56 18.16 7.26 -9.13
C ALA A 56 16.75 7.63 -8.64
N LYS A 57 15.93 8.31 -9.46
CA LYS A 57 14.50 8.53 -9.17
C LYS A 57 13.70 7.23 -9.27
N ASP A 58 13.98 6.41 -10.28
CA ASP A 58 13.26 5.14 -10.51
C ASP A 58 13.56 4.12 -9.39
N GLU A 59 14.80 4.07 -8.88
CA GLU A 59 15.16 3.19 -7.76
C GLU A 59 14.52 3.62 -6.43
N LYS A 60 14.38 4.92 -6.14
CA LYS A 60 13.63 5.39 -4.96
C LYS A 60 12.13 5.06 -5.07
N ALA A 61 11.56 5.08 -6.27
CA ALA A 61 10.17 4.67 -6.50
C ALA A 61 9.94 3.17 -6.29
N LYS A 62 10.96 2.33 -6.52
CA LYS A 62 10.90 0.89 -6.23
C LYS A 62 11.08 0.59 -4.74
N HIS A 63 12.00 1.28 -4.06
CA HIS A 63 12.32 1.02 -2.65
C HIS A 63 11.21 1.48 -1.68
N GLU A 64 10.41 2.47 -2.05
CA GLU A 64 9.18 2.82 -1.32
C GLU A 64 8.10 1.73 -1.43
N VAL A 65 8.07 1.01 -2.56
CA VAL A 65 7.10 -0.07 -2.82
C VAL A 65 7.58 -1.41 -2.26
N SER A 66 8.90 -1.63 -2.15
CA SER A 66 9.48 -2.89 -1.67
C SER A 66 9.80 -2.94 -0.18
N SER A 67 9.56 -1.87 0.60
CA SER A 67 9.85 -1.85 2.04
C SER A 67 8.97 -2.79 2.90
N TRP A 68 8.13 -3.62 2.29
CA TRP A 68 7.32 -4.64 2.97
C TRP A 68 7.47 -6.05 2.39
N THR A 69 8.33 -6.27 1.40
CA THR A 69 8.66 -7.63 0.96
C THR A 69 9.88 -8.10 1.73
N VAL A 70 9.66 -8.75 2.88
CA VAL A 70 10.68 -9.62 3.47
C VAL A 70 10.91 -10.76 2.48
N GLU A 71 12.16 -11.01 2.12
CA GLU A 71 12.55 -12.13 1.25
C GLU A 71 12.01 -13.44 1.83
N GLY A 72 10.95 -13.99 1.19
CA GLY A 72 10.25 -15.20 1.63
C GLY A 72 8.73 -15.05 1.79
N ASP A 73 8.19 -13.84 1.79
CA ASP A 73 6.73 -13.62 1.85
C ASP A 73 6.11 -13.82 0.47
N ILE A 74 5.42 -14.95 0.31
CA ILE A 74 4.63 -15.28 -0.88
C ILE A 74 3.66 -14.12 -1.06
N ASN A 75 3.75 -13.37 -2.17
CA ASN A 75 2.94 -12.19 -2.40
C ASN A 75 1.45 -12.50 -2.16
N THR A 76 0.96 -12.13 -0.98
CA THR A 76 -0.36 -12.49 -0.47
C THR A 76 -1.47 -11.60 -1.03
N ASP A 77 -1.10 -10.71 -1.94
CA ASP A 77 -1.94 -9.66 -2.49
C ASP A 77 -2.42 -10.05 -3.89
N PRO A 78 -3.71 -10.41 -4.05
CA PRO A 78 -4.26 -10.77 -5.36
C PRO A 78 -4.38 -9.56 -6.31
N TRP A 79 -4.18 -8.33 -5.84
CA TRP A 79 -4.32 -7.12 -6.63
C TRP A 79 -2.97 -6.45 -6.89
N ALA A 80 -2.14 -7.13 -7.68
CA ALA A 80 -0.86 -6.59 -8.14
C ALA A 80 -1.04 -5.22 -8.83
N GLY A 81 -0.35 -4.19 -8.32
CA GLY A 81 -0.38 -2.84 -8.87
C GLY A 81 -1.45 -1.91 -8.30
N TYR A 82 -2.35 -2.40 -7.43
CA TYR A 82 -3.27 -1.53 -6.70
C TYR A 82 -2.52 -0.69 -5.65
N ARG A 83 -2.80 0.61 -5.61
CA ARG A 83 -2.21 1.55 -4.64
C ARG A 83 -3.12 1.69 -3.44
N TYR A 84 -2.78 1.02 -2.35
CA TYR A 84 -3.48 1.16 -1.08
C TYR A 84 -3.29 2.55 -0.47
N THR A 85 -4.35 3.06 0.17
CA THR A 85 -4.36 4.38 0.82
C THR A 85 -3.59 4.42 2.14
N GLY A 86 -3.36 3.27 2.78
CA GLY A 86 -2.71 3.18 4.09
C GLY A 86 -1.77 1.99 4.20
N LYS A 87 -1.47 1.58 5.44
CA LYS A 87 -0.55 0.45 5.74
C LYS A 87 -1.23 -0.92 5.68
N LEU A 88 -2.55 -0.99 5.86
CA LEU A 88 -3.29 -2.26 5.84
C LEU A 88 -3.19 -2.95 4.48
N ARG A 89 -2.96 -4.26 4.49
CA ARG A 89 -2.86 -5.12 3.30
C ARG A 89 -3.73 -6.35 3.46
N PRO A 90 -4.29 -6.89 2.36
CA PRO A 90 -5.00 -8.15 2.41
C PRO A 90 -4.03 -9.31 2.69
N HIS A 91 -4.53 -10.34 3.37
CA HIS A 91 -3.79 -11.55 3.66
C HIS A 91 -4.60 -12.77 3.18
N TYR A 92 -4.15 -13.38 2.09
CA TYR A 92 -4.73 -14.56 1.45
C TYR A 92 -3.88 -15.83 1.66
N PRO A 93 -4.38 -17.03 1.32
CA PRO A 93 -5.77 -17.35 1.03
C PRO A 93 -6.65 -17.17 2.28
N LEU A 94 -7.91 -16.81 2.05
CA LEU A 94 -8.92 -16.87 3.10
C LEU A 94 -9.26 -18.33 3.39
N MET A 95 -9.71 -18.60 4.62
CA MET A 95 -10.32 -19.88 4.94
C MET A 95 -11.59 -20.08 4.08
N PRO A 96 -11.93 -21.34 3.74
CA PRO A 96 -13.20 -21.65 3.11
C PRO A 96 -14.40 -21.12 3.91
N MET A 97 -15.53 -20.91 3.23
CA MET A 97 -16.75 -20.42 3.86
C MET A 97 -17.19 -21.37 4.99
N ARG A 98 -17.39 -20.81 6.20
CA ARG A 98 -17.87 -21.60 7.35
C ARG A 98 -19.35 -21.97 7.14
N PRO A 99 -19.72 -23.26 7.29
CA PRO A 99 -21.11 -23.68 7.12
C PRO A 99 -21.97 -23.18 8.29
N VAL A 100 -23.22 -22.86 7.98
CA VAL A 100 -24.25 -22.52 8.96
C VAL A 100 -25.21 -23.72 9.05
N PRO A 101 -25.46 -24.28 10.26
CA PRO A 101 -26.40 -25.38 10.43
C PRO A 101 -27.81 -25.09 9.90
N SER A 102 -28.47 -26.11 9.36
CA SER A 102 -29.77 -25.98 8.66
C SER A 102 -30.96 -25.64 9.55
N TYR A 103 -30.88 -25.87 10.86
CA TYR A 103 -31.94 -25.53 11.80
C TYR A 103 -32.04 -24.02 12.09
N ILE A 104 -31.02 -23.24 11.72
CA ILE A 104 -30.99 -21.79 11.90
C ILE A 104 -31.76 -21.13 10.75
N GLN A 105 -32.69 -20.24 11.08
CA GLN A 105 -33.44 -19.49 10.07
C GLN A 105 -32.49 -18.61 9.25
N ARG A 106 -32.56 -18.76 7.92
CA ARG A 106 -31.69 -18.08 6.96
C ARG A 106 -32.42 -16.88 6.33
N PRO A 107 -31.77 -15.71 6.19
CA PRO A 107 -32.30 -14.59 5.40
C PRO A 107 -32.44 -14.93 3.91
N ASP A 108 -33.20 -14.12 3.18
CA ASP A 108 -33.48 -14.33 1.74
C ASP A 108 -32.22 -14.27 0.85
N TYR A 109 -31.19 -13.55 1.27
CA TYR A 109 -29.92 -13.44 0.54
C TYR A 109 -28.98 -14.64 0.75
N ALA A 110 -29.22 -15.51 1.75
CA ALA A 110 -28.23 -16.51 2.20
C ALA A 110 -27.93 -17.59 1.16
N ASP A 111 -28.91 -17.95 0.33
CA ASP A 111 -28.82 -19.04 -0.65
C ASP A 111 -28.84 -18.54 -2.11
N ARG A 112 -28.83 -17.21 -2.30
CA ARG A 112 -28.81 -16.61 -3.65
C ARG A 112 -27.39 -16.55 -4.19
N PRO A 113 -27.16 -16.86 -5.48
CA PRO A 113 -25.82 -16.99 -6.06
C PRO A 113 -25.00 -15.69 -6.03
N LEU A 114 -25.68 -14.53 -6.08
CA LEU A 114 -25.04 -13.21 -6.01
C LEU A 114 -25.18 -12.54 -4.64
N GLY A 115 -25.76 -13.23 -3.64
CA GLY A 115 -25.95 -12.70 -2.29
C GLY A 115 -26.81 -11.44 -2.18
N MET A 116 -27.68 -11.16 -3.16
CA MET A 116 -28.55 -9.98 -3.16
C MET A 116 -29.84 -10.25 -2.36
N SER A 117 -30.39 -9.29 -1.62
CA SER A 117 -31.69 -9.41 -0.94
C SER A 117 -32.82 -8.84 -1.79
N GLU A 118 -33.86 -9.62 -2.05
CA GLU A 118 -35.05 -9.16 -2.79
C GLU A 118 -35.89 -8.22 -1.94
N SER A 119 -35.96 -8.49 -0.63
CA SER A 119 -36.71 -7.66 0.31
C SER A 119 -36.13 -6.24 0.43
N GLU A 120 -34.80 -6.10 0.35
CA GLU A 120 -34.12 -4.80 0.30
C GLU A 120 -34.24 -4.15 -1.09
N GLN A 121 -34.10 -4.93 -2.17
CA GLN A 121 -34.24 -4.42 -3.54
C GLN A 121 -35.63 -3.83 -3.80
N ALA A 122 -36.68 -4.47 -3.28
CA ALA A 122 -38.06 -3.98 -3.38
C ALA A 122 -38.29 -2.65 -2.65
N LEU A 123 -37.48 -2.33 -1.65
CA LEU A 123 -37.56 -1.09 -0.88
C LEU A 123 -36.53 -0.04 -1.34
N LYS A 124 -35.68 -0.37 -2.31
CA LYS A 124 -34.61 0.53 -2.77
C LYS A 124 -35.21 1.83 -3.33
N GLY A 125 -34.76 2.97 -2.80
CA GLY A 125 -35.22 4.31 -3.21
C GLY A 125 -36.46 4.81 -2.46
N THR A 126 -37.00 4.04 -1.51
CA THR A 126 -38.05 4.55 -0.61
C THR A 126 -37.46 5.43 0.49
N SER A 127 -38.15 6.52 0.81
CA SER A 127 -37.90 7.34 2.01
C SER A 127 -38.80 6.95 3.19
N GLN A 128 -39.67 5.94 3.00
CA GLN A 128 -40.64 5.54 4.01
C GLN A 128 -39.96 4.73 5.13
N ILE A 129 -40.03 5.25 6.35
CA ILE A 129 -39.57 4.55 7.56
C ILE A 129 -40.73 3.75 8.14
N LYS A 130 -40.55 2.42 8.28
CA LYS A 130 -41.56 1.53 8.86
C LYS A 130 -41.68 1.76 10.37
N ILE A 131 -42.87 2.09 10.83
CA ILE A 131 -43.20 2.12 12.27
C ILE A 131 -43.49 0.68 12.71
N LEU A 132 -42.78 0.23 13.74
CA LEU A 132 -42.79 -1.17 14.17
C LEU A 132 -43.82 -1.44 15.27
N LEU A 133 -44.42 -2.62 15.21
CA LEU A 133 -45.29 -3.14 16.27
C LEU A 133 -44.48 -3.62 17.48
N SER A 134 -45.12 -3.67 18.65
CA SER A 134 -44.45 -3.96 19.93
C SER A 134 -43.77 -5.34 19.97
N ASN A 135 -44.34 -6.35 19.30
CA ASN A 135 -43.75 -7.69 19.16
C ASN A 135 -42.44 -7.65 18.36
N VAL A 136 -42.42 -6.95 17.24
CA VAL A 136 -41.22 -6.82 16.39
C VAL A 136 -40.12 -6.06 17.14
N CYS A 137 -40.47 -5.01 17.89
CA CYS A 137 -39.52 -4.30 18.74
C CYS A 137 -38.86 -5.22 19.79
N ARG A 138 -39.60 -6.16 20.38
CA ARG A 138 -39.02 -7.13 21.34
C ARG A 138 -38.03 -8.08 20.66
N LEU A 139 -38.37 -8.57 19.46
CA LEU A 139 -37.50 -9.46 18.70
C LEU A 139 -36.18 -8.78 18.30
N ILE A 140 -36.24 -7.51 17.88
CA ILE A 140 -35.04 -6.73 17.54
C ILE A 140 -34.16 -6.54 18.78
N LYS A 141 -34.75 -6.20 19.94
CA LYS A 141 -34.01 -6.04 21.20
C LYS A 141 -33.33 -7.35 21.62
N ALA A 142 -34.02 -8.48 21.53
CA ALA A 142 -33.44 -9.80 21.80
C ALA A 142 -32.27 -10.11 20.85
N SER A 143 -32.42 -9.81 19.56
CA SER A 143 -31.37 -10.01 18.55
C SER A 143 -30.13 -9.15 18.85
N GLN A 144 -30.34 -7.87 19.19
CA GLN A 144 -29.26 -6.96 19.57
C GLN A 144 -28.52 -7.46 20.83
N HIS A 145 -29.25 -7.93 21.84
CA HIS A 145 -28.64 -8.50 23.05
C HIS A 145 -27.78 -9.74 22.73
N ALA A 146 -28.28 -10.67 21.90
CA ALA A 146 -27.51 -11.83 21.45
C ALA A 146 -26.22 -11.42 20.72
N LEU A 147 -26.29 -10.41 19.86
CA LEU A 147 -25.11 -9.85 19.19
C LEU A 147 -24.11 -9.26 20.20
N THR A 148 -24.57 -8.53 21.21
CA THR A 148 -23.65 -7.97 22.23
C THR A 148 -22.91 -9.06 23.00
N LEU A 149 -23.58 -10.17 23.34
CA LEU A 149 -22.95 -11.31 23.98
C LEU A 149 -21.87 -11.96 23.10
N SER A 150 -22.14 -12.11 21.79
CA SER A 150 -21.15 -12.67 20.88
C SER A 150 -19.91 -11.78 20.71
N HIS A 151 -20.05 -10.45 20.79
CA HIS A 151 -18.90 -9.55 20.75
C HIS A 151 -18.02 -9.70 22.00
N GLY A 152 -18.61 -9.91 23.18
CA GLY A 152 -17.87 -10.13 24.43
C GLY A 152 -17.03 -11.40 24.44
N HIS A 153 -17.52 -12.47 23.79
CA HIS A 153 -16.81 -13.75 23.70
C HIS A 153 -15.61 -13.76 22.72
N ILE A 154 -15.46 -12.74 21.86
CA ILE A 154 -14.34 -12.65 20.90
C ILE A 154 -13.08 -12.02 21.54
N CYS A 155 -13.22 -11.35 22.68
CA CYS A 155 -12.12 -10.68 23.39
C CYS A 155 -11.55 -11.47 24.58
N SER A 156 -11.71 -12.81 24.62
CA SER A 156 -11.11 -13.67 25.65
C SER A 156 -10.04 -14.58 25.08
#